data_AF-A0A5S4T9Z2-F1
#
_entry.id   AF-A0A5S4T9Z2-F1
#
_cell.length_a   1.000
_cell.length_b   1.000
_cell.length_c   1.000
_cell.angle_alpha   90.00
_cell.angle_beta   90.00
_cell.angle_gamma   90.00
#
_symmetry.space_group_name_H-M   'P 1'
#
loop_
_entity.id
_entity.type
_entity.pdbx_description
1 polymer ?
#
loop_
_entity_poly.entity_id
_entity_poly.type
_entity_poly.pdbx_seq_one_letter_code
_entity_poly.pdbx_strand_id
1 'polypeptide(L)'
;PSLVVAISGVVIPMVTFYYVGITLGFPINTAVFYGLVFAATSVSITVEVLQEYQKVRTKIGTVILGAAVADDVLAVLLLSFFMSSAGASSHLVMQVGLQILFLVFLVFSVKLLVPKLYDWSQHIPYFERETFLALLICLTWSLLAWSVGMSSVIGAFFAGLAV
;
A
#
# COMPACT_ATOMS: atom_id res chain seq x y z
N PRO A 1 8.97 -9.99 15.20
CA PRO A 1 7.73 -9.94 16.03
C PRO A 1 6.63 -9.12 15.35
N SER A 2 6.93 -7.88 14.92
CA SER A 2 6.00 -6.99 14.21
C SER A 2 5.39 -7.61 12.95
N LEU A 3 6.18 -8.32 12.13
CA LEU A 3 5.67 -8.95 10.91
C LEU A 3 4.63 -10.05 11.19
N VAL A 4 4.82 -10.84 12.26
CA VAL A 4 3.86 -11.87 12.66
C VAL A 4 2.55 -11.23 13.12
N VAL A 5 2.65 -10.14 13.89
CA VAL A 5 1.48 -9.36 14.33
C VAL A 5 0.74 -8.78 13.12
N ALA A 6 1.45 -8.16 12.17
CA ALA A 6 0.86 -7.62 10.94
C ALA A 6 0.14 -8.71 10.13
N ILE A 7 0.83 -9.82 9.81
CA ILE A 7 0.22 -10.93 9.05
C ILE A 7 -1.00 -11.49 9.78
N SER A 8 -0.92 -11.68 11.10
CA SER A 8 -2.08 -12.15 11.87
C SER A 8 -3.22 -11.12 11.89
N GLY A 9 -2.89 -9.83 11.93
CA GLY A 9 -3.82 -8.70 11.89
C GLY A 9 -4.56 -8.58 10.58
N VAL A 10 -3.97 -8.98 9.46
CA VAL A 10 -4.66 -9.06 8.16
C VAL A 10 -5.46 -10.35 8.03
N VAL A 11 -4.81 -11.49 8.28
CA VAL A 11 -5.36 -12.82 7.93
C VAL A 11 -6.57 -13.15 8.79
N ILE A 12 -6.54 -12.85 10.09
CA ILE A 12 -7.64 -13.22 11.00
C ILE A 12 -8.94 -12.47 10.64
N PRO A 13 -8.96 -11.13 10.51
CA PRO A 13 -10.14 -10.41 10.05
C PRO A 13 -10.58 -10.85 8.66
N MET A 14 -9.64 -11.00 7.72
CA MET A 14 -9.97 -11.38 6.35
C MET A 14 -10.73 -12.70 6.28
N VAL A 15 -10.25 -13.73 6.98
CA VAL A 15 -10.92 -15.04 7.05
C VAL A 15 -12.26 -14.93 7.77
N THR A 16 -12.31 -14.20 8.89
CA THR A 16 -13.53 -14.06 9.70
C THR A 16 -14.65 -13.39 8.89
N PHE A 17 -14.38 -12.25 8.27
CA PHE A 17 -15.36 -11.50 7.49
C PHE A 17 -15.71 -12.19 6.17
N TYR A 18 -14.79 -12.95 5.58
CA TYR A 18 -15.09 -13.83 4.46
C TYR A 18 -16.15 -14.88 4.84
N TYR A 19 -15.97 -15.59 5.96
CA TYR A 19 -16.95 -16.57 6.41
C TYR A 19 -18.29 -15.93 6.76
N VAL A 20 -18.29 -14.80 7.46
CA VAL A 20 -19.51 -14.04 7.74
C VAL A 20 -20.22 -13.68 6.42
N GLY A 21 -19.49 -13.17 5.43
CA GLY A 21 -20.05 -12.82 4.12
C GLY A 21 -20.70 -14.02 3.42
N ILE A 22 -20.06 -15.19 3.45
CA ILE A 22 -20.63 -16.42 2.89
C ILE A 22 -21.88 -16.87 3.65
N THR A 23 -21.88 -16.81 4.99
CA THR A 23 -23.05 -17.18 5.80
C THR A 23 -24.25 -16.26 5.59
N LEU A 24 -24.00 -15.01 5.21
CA LEU A 24 -25.03 -14.03 4.85
C LEU A 24 -25.52 -14.18 3.39
N GLY A 25 -24.95 -15.12 2.63
CA GLY A 25 -25.36 -15.41 1.25
C GLY A 25 -24.74 -14.48 0.19
N PHE A 26 -23.69 -13.72 0.53
CA PHE A 26 -22.99 -12.89 -0.46
C PHE A 26 -22.15 -13.73 -1.43
N PRO A 27 -21.96 -13.28 -2.69
CA PRO A 27 -21.09 -13.95 -3.63
C PRO A 27 -19.63 -13.88 -3.15
N ILE A 28 -18.83 -14.89 -3.56
CA ILE A 28 -17.43 -15.08 -3.14
C ILE A 28 -16.59 -13.79 -3.27
N ASN A 29 -16.72 -13.06 -4.38
CA ASN A 29 -15.96 -11.84 -4.63
C ASN A 29 -16.32 -10.74 -3.63
N THR A 30 -17.60 -10.61 -3.27
CA THR A 30 -18.06 -9.63 -2.27
C THR A 30 -17.63 -10.03 -0.86
N ALA A 31 -17.67 -11.31 -0.52
CA ALA A 31 -17.19 -11.81 0.78
C ALA A 31 -15.67 -11.58 0.96
N VAL A 32 -14.87 -11.85 -0.07
CA VAL A 32 -13.42 -11.55 -0.09
C VAL A 32 -13.18 -10.03 0.00
N PHE A 33 -13.96 -9.23 -0.73
CA PHE A 33 -13.87 -7.78 -0.66
C PHE A 33 -14.14 -7.24 0.75
N TYR A 34 -15.16 -7.75 1.44
CA TYR A 34 -15.40 -7.40 2.84
C TYR A 34 -14.25 -7.82 3.76
N GLY A 35 -13.69 -9.02 3.56
CA GLY A 35 -12.48 -9.44 4.25
C GLY A 35 -11.32 -8.46 4.10
N LEU A 36 -11.10 -7.94 2.89
CA LEU A 36 -10.06 -6.94 2.61
C LEU A 36 -10.35 -5.59 3.27
N VAL A 37 -11.59 -5.11 3.16
CA VAL A 37 -11.99 -3.80 3.73
C VAL A 37 -11.85 -3.80 5.26
N PHE A 38 -12.24 -4.88 5.93
CA PHE A 38 -12.16 -4.97 7.38
C PHE A 38 -10.78 -5.37 7.91
N ALA A 39 -9.87 -5.84 7.05
CA ALA A 39 -8.48 -6.08 7.42
C ALA A 39 -7.63 -4.80 7.46
N ALA A 40 -8.02 -3.74 6.73
CA ALA A 40 -7.26 -2.50 6.71
C ALA A 40 -7.35 -1.77 8.06
N THR A 41 -6.20 -1.50 8.70
CA THR A 41 -6.12 -0.79 9.98
C THR A 41 -5.63 0.65 9.83
N SER A 42 -5.84 1.51 10.85
CA SER A 42 -5.38 2.91 10.84
C SER A 42 -4.21 3.13 11.80
N VAL A 43 -3.05 3.47 11.24
CA VAL A 43 -1.82 3.71 12.00
C VAL A 43 -1.88 5.04 12.78
N SER A 44 -2.46 6.09 12.18
CA SER A 44 -2.43 7.47 12.71
C SER A 44 -3.01 7.58 14.12
N ILE A 45 -4.20 6.99 14.35
CA ILE A 45 -4.86 7.02 15.67
C ILE A 45 -3.99 6.32 16.72
N THR A 46 -3.42 5.16 16.35
CA THR A 46 -2.59 4.37 17.27
C THR A 46 -1.30 5.10 17.65
N VAL A 47 -0.69 5.81 16.70
CA VAL A 47 0.51 6.63 16.94
C VAL A 47 0.21 7.76 17.92
N GLU A 48 -0.87 8.51 17.70
CA GLU A 48 -1.27 9.64 18.55
C GLU A 48 -1.51 9.18 20.00
N VAL A 49 -2.25 8.08 20.19
CA VAL A 49 -2.47 7.51 21.53
C VAL A 49 -1.14 7.07 22.15
N LEU A 50 -0.28 6.35 21.42
CA LEU A 50 1.03 5.95 21.96
C LEU A 50 1.92 7.15 22.32
N GLN A 51 1.80 8.27 21.61
CA GLN A 51 2.48 9.54 21.92
C GLN A 51 1.93 10.17 23.19
N GLU A 52 0.61 10.26 23.34
CA GLU A 52 -0.06 10.78 24.54
C GLU A 52 0.37 10.03 25.80
N TYR A 53 0.46 8.70 25.72
CA TYR A 53 0.93 7.85 26.82
C TYR A 53 2.48 7.77 26.93
N GLN A 54 3.24 8.45 26.08
CA GLN A 54 4.70 8.38 25.99
C GLN A 54 5.26 6.94 25.84
N LYS A 55 4.52 6.05 25.18
CA LYS A 55 4.88 4.64 24.99
C LYS A 55 5.45 4.30 23.62
N VAL A 56 5.55 5.26 22.70
CA VAL A 56 6.09 5.08 21.33
C VAL A 56 7.45 4.36 21.29
N ARG A 57 8.36 4.72 22.21
CA ARG A 57 9.73 4.19 22.25
C ARG A 57 9.89 2.88 23.02
N THR A 58 8.80 2.35 23.57
CA THR A 58 8.84 1.05 24.25
C THR A 58 8.92 -0.08 23.23
N LYS A 59 9.42 -1.25 23.65
CA LYS A 59 9.43 -2.45 22.79
C LYS A 59 8.05 -2.76 22.19
N ILE A 60 6.99 -2.61 22.99
CA ILE A 60 5.61 -2.83 22.55
C ILE A 60 5.19 -1.76 21.54
N GLY A 61 5.45 -0.48 21.82
CA GLY A 61 5.16 0.62 20.90
C GLY A 61 5.84 0.47 19.54
N THR A 62 7.13 0.10 19.51
CA THR A 62 7.86 -0.15 18.26
C THR A 62 7.33 -1.36 17.50
N VAL A 63 6.88 -2.42 18.20
CA VAL A 63 6.25 -3.59 17.56
C VAL A 63 4.91 -3.22 16.94
N ILE A 64 4.06 -2.45 17.65
CA ILE A 64 2.76 -1.99 17.13
C ILE A 64 2.97 -1.10 15.90
N LEU A 65 3.84 -0.09 16.00
CA LEU A 65 4.12 0.83 14.89
C LEU A 65 4.71 0.10 13.68
N GLY A 66 5.67 -0.80 13.91
CA GLY A 66 6.27 -1.59 12.84
C GLY A 66 5.29 -2.60 12.21
N ALA A 67 4.36 -3.14 13.00
CA ALA A 67 3.30 -4.00 12.47
C ALA A 67 2.32 -3.20 11.62
N ALA A 68 1.92 -2.02 12.07
CA ALA A 68 0.98 -1.15 11.39
C ALA A 68 1.48 -0.70 10.00
N VAL A 69 2.77 -0.36 9.87
CA VAL A 69 3.37 -0.04 8.56
C VAL A 69 3.39 -1.25 7.61
N ALA A 70 3.68 -2.45 8.13
CA ALA A 70 3.66 -3.66 7.33
C ALA A 70 2.23 -4.06 6.90
N ASP A 71 1.25 -3.81 7.76
CA ASP A 71 -0.17 -4.03 7.51
C ASP A 71 -0.67 -3.23 6.31
N ASP A 72 -0.36 -1.93 6.25
CA ASP A 72 -0.72 -1.04 5.12
C ASP A 72 -0.17 -1.55 3.78
N VAL A 73 1.09 -2.00 3.76
CA VAL A 73 1.71 -2.57 2.55
C VAL A 73 1.00 -3.85 2.13
N LEU A 74 0.70 -4.74 3.08
CA LEU A 74 0.00 -6.00 2.81
C LEU A 74 -1.43 -5.74 2.29
N ALA A 75 -2.17 -4.82 2.91
CA ALA A 75 -3.53 -4.48 2.50
C ALA A 75 -3.56 -3.96 1.05
N VAL A 76 -2.64 -3.07 0.70
CA VAL A 76 -2.53 -2.51 -0.66
C VAL A 76 -2.17 -3.59 -1.69
N LEU A 77 -1.26 -4.52 -1.35
CA LEU A 77 -0.90 -5.65 -2.22
C LEU A 77 -2.09 -6.60 -2.45
N LEU A 78 -2.79 -6.97 -1.38
CA LEU A 78 -3.94 -7.86 -1.44
C LEU A 78 -5.11 -7.24 -2.22
N LEU A 79 -5.39 -5.96 -1.99
CA LEU A 79 -6.41 -5.23 -2.74
C LEU A 79 -6.08 -5.18 -4.24
N SER A 80 -4.81 -5.00 -4.58
CA SER A 80 -4.37 -4.95 -5.98
C SER A 80 -4.48 -6.30 -6.66
N PHE A 81 -4.12 -7.39 -5.96
CA PHE A 81 -4.34 -8.74 -6.46
C PHE A 81 -5.83 -9.04 -6.66
N PHE A 82 -6.68 -8.64 -5.70
CA PHE A 82 -8.13 -8.77 -5.81
C PHE A 82 -8.68 -8.06 -7.05
N MET A 83 -8.35 -6.78 -7.24
CA MET A 83 -8.78 -6.00 -8.42
C MET A 83 -8.29 -6.62 -9.73
N SER A 84 -7.05 -7.13 -9.76
CA SER A 84 -6.49 -7.82 -10.92
C SER A 84 -7.20 -9.14 -11.22
N SER A 85 -7.62 -9.88 -10.19
CA SER A 85 -8.32 -11.17 -10.32
C SER A 85 -9.80 -11.03 -10.69
N ALA A 86 -10.43 -9.93 -10.28
CA ALA A 86 -11.82 -9.61 -10.62
C ALA A 86 -11.97 -9.16 -12.08
N GLY A 87 -10.88 -8.65 -12.68
CA GLY A 87 -10.78 -8.34 -14.10
C GLY A 87 -10.46 -9.60 -14.92
N ALA A 88 -11.47 -10.20 -15.52
CA ALA A 88 -11.32 -11.35 -16.41
C ALA A 88 -10.36 -11.05 -17.58
N SER A 89 -9.11 -11.48 -17.50
CA SER A 89 -8.18 -11.48 -18.64
C SER A 89 -7.50 -12.83 -18.80
N SER A 90 -7.43 -13.31 -20.04
CA SER A 90 -6.93 -14.63 -20.45
C SER A 90 -5.42 -14.82 -20.27
N HIS A 91 -4.71 -13.85 -19.69
CA HIS A 91 -3.25 -13.83 -19.55
C HIS A 91 -2.80 -13.46 -18.13
N LEU A 92 -3.43 -14.06 -17.11
CA LEU A 92 -3.08 -13.87 -15.69
C LEU A 92 -1.57 -13.96 -15.41
N VAL A 93 -0.85 -14.90 -16.03
CA VAL A 93 0.60 -15.08 -15.84
C VAL A 93 1.39 -13.87 -16.34
N MET A 94 1.03 -13.33 -17.51
CA MET A 94 1.68 -12.14 -18.07
C MET A 94 1.36 -10.89 -17.27
N GLN A 95 0.11 -10.76 -16.81
CA GLN A 95 -0.34 -9.63 -15.99
C GLN A 95 0.36 -9.62 -14.63
N VAL A 96 0.45 -10.77 -13.95
CA VAL A 96 1.21 -10.93 -12.70
C VAL A 96 2.70 -10.66 -12.91
N GLY A 97 3.28 -11.10 -14.03
CA GLY A 97 4.68 -10.81 -14.38
C GLY A 97 4.97 -9.32 -14.53
N LEU A 98 4.12 -8.60 -15.26
CA LEU A 98 4.22 -7.14 -15.42
C LEU A 98 4.04 -6.41 -14.09
N GLN A 99 3.14 -6.90 -13.25
CA GLN A 99 2.89 -6.36 -11.91
C GLN A 99 4.11 -6.49 -10.99
N ILE A 100 4.73 -7.67 -10.92
CA ILE A 100 5.94 -7.87 -10.13
C ILE A 100 7.08 -6.98 -10.65
N LEU A 101 7.23 -6.89 -11.97
CA LEU A 101 8.23 -6.02 -12.60
C LEU A 101 8.01 -4.55 -12.24
N PHE A 102 6.76 -4.09 -12.23
CA PHE A 102 6.42 -2.73 -11.83
C PHE A 102 6.72 -2.46 -10.35
N LEU A 103 6.48 -3.41 -9.43
CA LEU A 103 6.89 -3.27 -8.02
C LEU A 103 8.40 -3.16 -7.87
N VAL A 104 9.17 -3.99 -8.59
CA VAL A 104 10.64 -3.91 -8.60
C VAL A 104 11.10 -2.55 -9.15
N PHE A 105 10.47 -2.09 -10.23
CA PHE A 105 10.71 -0.76 -10.80
C PHE A 105 10.44 0.35 -9.78
N LEU A 106 9.32 0.32 -9.03
CA LEU A 106 9.02 1.33 -8.01
C LEU A 106 10.08 1.37 -6.90
N VAL A 107 10.43 0.21 -6.33
CA VAL A 107 11.45 0.12 -5.27
C VAL A 107 12.80 0.66 -5.74
N PHE A 108 13.19 0.33 -6.97
CA PHE A 108 14.45 0.81 -7.56
C PHE A 108 14.39 2.31 -7.89
N SER A 109 13.24 2.79 -8.37
CA SER A 109 13.00 4.19 -8.73
C SER A 109 13.08 5.11 -7.51
N VAL A 110 12.55 4.67 -6.36
CA VAL A 110 12.68 5.40 -5.08
C VAL A 110 14.15 5.71 -4.77
N LYS A 111 15.05 4.75 -4.97
CA LYS A 111 16.46 4.90 -4.62
C LYS A 111 17.29 5.65 -5.67
N LEU A 112 16.93 5.57 -6.94
CA LEU A 112 17.78 6.04 -8.05
C LEU A 112 17.19 7.18 -8.87
N LEU A 113 15.88 7.17 -9.10
CA LEU A 113 15.21 8.19 -9.91
C LEU A 113 14.83 9.40 -9.07
N VAL A 114 14.30 9.19 -7.86
CA VAL A 114 13.81 10.31 -7.03
C VAL A 114 14.92 11.27 -6.60
N PRO A 115 16.11 10.82 -6.14
CA PRO A 115 17.21 11.74 -5.84
C PRO A 115 17.65 12.55 -7.06
N LYS A 116 17.75 11.89 -8.24
CA LYS A 116 18.13 12.56 -9.49
C LYS A 116 17.10 13.60 -9.94
N LEU A 117 15.81 13.30 -9.81
CA LEU A 117 14.74 14.24 -10.12
C LEU A 117 14.76 15.43 -9.16
N TYR A 118 15.07 15.20 -7.89
CA TYR A 118 15.19 16.24 -6.88
C TYR A 118 16.42 17.14 -7.15
N ASP A 119 17.57 16.56 -7.52
CA ASP A 119 18.76 17.31 -7.94
C ASP A 119 18.50 18.13 -9.22
N TRP A 120 17.78 17.55 -10.18
CA TRP A 120 17.38 18.27 -11.40
C TRP A 120 16.45 19.45 -11.10
N SER A 121 15.54 19.29 -10.13
CA SER A 121 14.67 20.35 -9.62
C SER A 121 15.42 21.59 -9.16
N GLN A 122 16.65 21.42 -8.67
CA GLN A 122 17.43 22.54 -8.14
C GLN A 122 17.73 23.61 -9.20
N HIS A 123 17.63 23.26 -10.48
CA HIS A 123 17.82 24.15 -11.62
C HIS A 123 16.54 24.94 -11.99
N ILE A 124 15.41 24.68 -11.33
CA ILE A 124 14.12 25.31 -11.62
C ILE A 124 13.87 26.46 -10.62
N PRO A 125 13.75 27.72 -11.09
CA PRO A 125 13.66 28.90 -10.23
C PRO A 125 12.22 29.27 -9.82
N TYR A 126 11.41 28.32 -9.35
CA TYR A 126 10.02 28.57 -8.92
C TYR A 126 9.77 28.34 -7.42
N PHE A 127 8.79 29.07 -6.89
CA PHE A 127 8.25 28.91 -5.54
C PHE A 127 7.55 27.54 -5.43
N GLU A 128 7.81 26.77 -4.37
CA GLU A 128 7.23 25.43 -4.09
C GLU A 128 7.57 24.27 -5.05
N ARG A 129 8.81 24.24 -5.58
CA ARG A 129 9.30 23.16 -6.46
C ARG A 129 9.17 21.74 -5.88
N GLU A 130 9.30 21.60 -4.55
CA GLU A 130 9.29 20.31 -3.86
C GLU A 130 7.89 19.71 -3.84
N THR A 131 6.89 20.52 -3.47
CA THR A 131 5.47 20.14 -3.52
C THR A 131 5.04 19.80 -4.95
N PHE A 132 5.47 20.60 -5.93
CA PHE A 132 5.18 20.33 -7.34
C PHE A 132 5.74 18.99 -7.79
N LEU A 133 7.01 18.69 -7.46
CA LEU A 133 7.61 17.40 -7.80
C LEU A 133 6.98 16.23 -7.06
N ALA A 134 6.63 16.41 -5.79
CA ALA A 134 5.95 15.37 -5.01
C ALA A 134 4.63 14.96 -5.68
N LEU A 135 3.83 15.95 -6.08
CA LEU A 135 2.58 15.72 -6.81
C LEU A 135 2.81 15.11 -8.19
N LEU A 136 3.84 15.56 -8.92
CA LEU A 136 4.17 15.02 -10.23
C LEU A 136 4.57 13.54 -10.12
N ILE A 137 5.44 13.17 -9.18
CA ILE A 137 5.85 11.78 -8.94
C ILE A 137 4.64 10.96 -8.50
N CYS A 138 3.81 11.47 -7.58
CA CYS A 138 2.60 10.81 -7.12
C CYS A 138 1.62 10.49 -8.26
N LEU A 139 1.28 11.49 -9.07
CA LEU A 139 0.34 11.31 -10.18
C LEU A 139 0.92 10.43 -11.29
N THR A 140 2.19 10.59 -11.64
CA THR A 140 2.83 9.78 -12.69
C THR A 140 2.92 8.32 -12.28
N TRP A 141 3.34 8.01 -11.05
CA TRP A 141 3.42 6.63 -10.57
C TRP A 141 2.04 5.99 -10.37
N SER A 142 1.06 6.76 -9.92
CA SER A 142 -0.35 6.33 -9.85
C SER A 142 -0.91 5.97 -11.24
N LEU A 143 -0.63 6.79 -12.26
CA LEU A 143 -1.04 6.52 -13.66
C LEU A 143 -0.33 5.28 -14.23
N LEU A 144 0.96 5.10 -13.95
CA LEU A 144 1.71 3.91 -14.38
C LEU A 144 1.21 2.65 -13.68
N ALA A 145 0.82 2.73 -12.41
CA ALA A 145 0.23 1.60 -11.70
C ALA A 145 -1.08 1.16 -12.37
N TRP A 146 -1.94 2.12 -12.72
CA TRP A 146 -3.19 1.85 -13.43
C TRP A 146 -2.95 1.21 -14.81
N SER A 147 -1.95 1.68 -15.57
CA SER A 147 -1.66 1.13 -16.91
C SER A 147 -1.13 -0.31 -16.89
N VAL A 148 -0.49 -0.73 -15.80
CA VAL A 148 -0.05 -2.12 -15.57
C VAL A 148 -1.18 -2.99 -14.98
N GLY A 149 -2.36 -2.43 -14.76
CA GLY A 149 -3.51 -3.14 -14.18
C GLY A 149 -3.38 -3.38 -12.68
N MET A 150 -2.61 -2.53 -11.98
CA MET A 150 -2.60 -2.45 -10.51
C MET A 150 -3.56 -1.37 -10.01
N SER A 151 -3.82 -1.37 -8.70
CA SER A 151 -4.46 -0.25 -8.04
C SER A 151 -3.59 1.00 -8.13
N SER A 152 -4.17 2.13 -8.53
CA SER A 152 -3.53 3.45 -8.51
C SER A 152 -2.99 3.83 -7.13
N VAL A 153 -3.58 3.25 -6.06
CA VAL A 153 -3.15 3.42 -4.67
C VAL A 153 -1.70 2.95 -4.45
N ILE A 154 -1.23 1.89 -5.13
CA ILE A 154 0.17 1.43 -5.03
C ILE A 154 1.12 2.53 -5.49
N GLY A 155 0.87 3.10 -6.67
CA GLY A 155 1.75 4.11 -7.25
C GLY A 155 1.82 5.37 -6.38
N ALA A 156 0.69 5.82 -5.85
CA ALA A 156 0.62 6.95 -4.94
C ALA A 156 1.34 6.68 -3.60
N PHE A 157 1.19 5.48 -3.04
CA PHE A 157 1.85 5.09 -1.78
C PHE A 157 3.37 5.09 -1.93
N PHE A 158 3.91 4.45 -2.96
CA PHE A 158 5.36 4.44 -3.19
C PHE A 158 5.91 5.82 -3.48
N ALA A 159 5.16 6.68 -4.19
CA ALA A 159 5.57 8.06 -4.42
C ALA A 159 5.67 8.84 -3.11
N GLY A 160 4.70 8.68 -2.20
CA GLY A 160 4.75 9.27 -0.86
C GLY A 160 5.89 8.75 0.01
N LEU A 161 6.32 7.50 -0.17
CA LEU A 161 7.52 6.95 0.50
C LEU A 161 8.83 7.49 -0.07
N ALA A 162 8.82 7.99 -1.30
CA ALA A 162 10.04 8.36 -2.02
C ALA A 162 10.45 9.83 -1.82
N VAL A 163 9.46 10.69 -1.60
CA VAL A 163 9.62 12.14 -1.34
C VAL A 163 9.87 12.35 0.14
#